data_AF-A0A3M2A8B5-F1
#
_entry.id   AF-A0A3M2A8B5-F1
#
_cell.length_a   1.000
_cell.length_b   1.000
_cell.length_c   1.000
_cell.angle_alpha   90.00
_cell.angle_beta   90.00
_cell.angle_gamma   90.00
#
_symmetry.space_group_name_H-M   'P 1'
#
loop_
_entity.id
_entity.type
_entity.pdbx_description
1 polymer ?
#
loop_
_entity_poly.entity_id
_entity_poly.type
_entity_poly.pdbx_seq_one_letter_code
_entity_poly.pdbx_strand_id
1 'polypeptide(L)'
;MCPCAHVRSRGTRTAVRHPGPLAIVAFVIGACDAPTSDAEAHALQGVVEFEERTLAFEVAGRIAEVAVREGDAVEPGMALARLDDALERLERDARAAEARA
;
A
#
# COMPACT_ATOMS: atom_id res chain seq x y z
N MET A 1 12.36 -30.46 35.04
CA MET A 1 12.75 -31.54 34.13
C MET A 1 13.73 -31.00 33.10
N CYS A 2 14.88 -31.67 33.01
CA CYS A 2 16.07 -31.39 32.17
C CYS A 2 15.83 -31.62 30.66
N PRO A 3 16.80 -31.31 29.74
CA PRO A 3 18.16 -30.84 30.00
C PRO A 3 18.64 -29.65 29.15
N CYS A 4 19.59 -28.92 29.74
CA CYS A 4 20.52 -28.02 29.10
C CYS A 4 21.46 -28.80 28.15
N ALA A 5 21.45 -28.47 26.86
CA ALA A 5 22.41 -28.99 25.90
C ALA A 5 23.69 -28.14 25.93
N HIS A 6 24.70 -28.70 26.58
CA HIS A 6 26.04 -28.17 26.71
C HIS A 6 26.78 -28.29 25.35
N VAL A 7 26.84 -27.21 24.57
CA VAL A 7 27.73 -27.18 23.39
C VAL A 7 29.12 -26.71 23.81
N ARG A 8 30.00 -27.68 24.00
CA ARG A 8 31.41 -27.49 24.35
C ARG A 8 32.19 -27.34 23.04
N SER A 9 32.38 -26.12 22.56
CA SER A 9 33.25 -25.87 21.40
C SER A 9 34.72 -25.99 21.83
N ARG A 10 35.31 -27.13 21.49
CA ARG A 10 36.76 -27.34 21.58
C ARG A 10 37.42 -26.40 20.59
N GLY A 11 38.39 -25.61 21.09
CA GLY A 11 39.22 -24.78 20.25
C GLY A 11 40.04 -25.63 19.27
N THR A 12 40.15 -25.14 18.04
CA THR A 12 41.25 -25.48 17.16
C THR A 12 41.92 -24.18 16.76
N ARG A 13 43.05 -23.88 17.42
CA ARG A 13 44.05 -22.96 16.89
C ARG A 13 44.57 -23.60 15.61
N THR A 14 44.04 -23.21 14.46
CA THR A 14 44.65 -23.53 13.17
C THR A 14 45.59 -22.40 12.79
N ALA A 15 46.88 -22.68 12.92
CA ALA A 15 47.97 -21.89 12.40
C ALA A 15 47.80 -21.72 10.89
N VAL A 16 47.53 -20.50 10.43
CA VAL A 16 47.52 -20.17 9.01
C VAL A 16 48.97 -20.06 8.55
N ARG A 17 49.52 -21.14 8.00
CA ARG A 17 50.79 -21.15 7.27
C ARG A 17 50.46 -21.11 5.78
N HIS A 18 51.08 -20.18 5.05
CA HIS A 18 50.79 -19.75 3.67
C HIS A 18 50.05 -20.77 2.76
N PRO A 19 48.89 -20.42 2.19
CA PRO A 19 48.13 -21.32 1.32
C PRO A 19 48.73 -21.37 -0.09
N GLY A 20 49.04 -22.57 -0.57
CA GLY A 20 49.27 -22.85 -1.99
C GLY A 20 47.98 -22.74 -2.83
N PRO A 21 48.07 -22.82 -4.17
CA PRO A 21 46.96 -22.53 -5.09
C PRO A 21 45.71 -23.42 -4.86
N LEU A 22 45.88 -24.62 -4.31
CA LEU A 22 44.79 -25.52 -3.93
C LEU A 22 43.89 -24.97 -2.80
N ALA A 23 44.44 -24.19 -1.87
CA ALA A 23 43.67 -23.61 -0.79
C ALA A 23 42.85 -22.39 -1.24
N ILE A 24 43.27 -21.72 -2.32
CA ILE A 24 42.49 -20.64 -2.96
C ILE A 24 41.23 -21.23 -3.61
N VAL A 25 41.36 -22.34 -4.33
CA VAL A 25 40.22 -23.03 -4.96
C VAL A 25 39.22 -23.52 -3.92
N ALA A 26 39.68 -24.10 -2.82
CA ALA A 26 38.80 -24.54 -1.72
C ALA A 26 38.06 -23.37 -1.06
N PHE A 27 38.71 -22.20 -0.93
CA PHE A 27 38.09 -20.98 -0.40
C PHE A 27 37.01 -20.41 -1.33
N VAL A 28 37.22 -20.46 -2.65
CA VAL A 28 36.24 -19.99 -3.65
C VAL A 28 34.99 -20.89 -3.68
N ILE A 29 35.16 -22.21 -3.59
CA ILE A 29 34.02 -23.15 -3.62
C ILE A 29 33.20 -23.05 -2.32
N GLY A 30 33.87 -22.94 -1.16
CA GLY A 30 33.18 -22.83 0.13
C GLY A 30 32.42 -21.51 0.36
N ALA A 31 32.68 -20.49 -0.46
CA ALA A 31 32.00 -19.19 -0.38
C ALA A 31 30.68 -19.14 -1.18
N CYS A 32 30.46 -20.05 -2.13
CA CYS A 32 29.21 -20.08 -2.91
C CYS A 32 28.03 -20.71 -2.15
N ASP A 33 28.29 -21.62 -1.21
CA ASP A 33 27.29 -22.24 -0.33
C ASP A 33 27.16 -21.52 1.02
N ALA A 34 27.73 -20.31 1.15
CA ALA A 34 27.48 -19.50 2.33
C ALA A 34 25.96 -19.29 2.40
N PRO A 35 25.27 -19.79 3.44
CA PRO A 35 23.85 -19.53 3.59
C PRO A 35 23.75 -18.01 3.60
N THR A 36 23.13 -17.44 2.56
CA THR A 36 22.65 -16.07 2.62
C THR A 36 21.79 -16.07 3.85
N SER A 37 22.30 -15.49 4.95
CA SER A 37 21.56 -15.37 6.19
C SER A 37 20.20 -14.89 5.74
N ASP A 38 19.18 -15.74 5.92
CA ASP A 38 17.80 -15.37 5.67
C ASP A 38 17.73 -13.95 6.21
N ALA A 39 17.53 -12.99 5.30
CA ALA A 39 17.29 -11.64 5.72
C ALA A 39 16.07 -11.82 6.59
N GLU A 40 16.26 -11.88 7.91
CA GLU A 40 15.19 -12.01 8.88
C GLU A 40 14.24 -10.94 8.40
N ALA A 41 13.11 -11.37 7.83
CA ALA A 41 12.13 -10.45 7.31
C ALA A 41 11.61 -9.76 8.56
N HIS A 42 12.29 -8.68 8.95
CA HIS A 42 12.00 -7.95 10.15
C HIS A 42 10.55 -7.56 9.99
N ALA A 43 9.69 -8.07 10.86
CA ALA A 43 8.28 -7.76 10.82
C ALA A 43 8.16 -6.25 11.06
N LEU A 44 7.96 -5.49 9.99
CA LEU A 44 7.79 -4.05 10.06
C LEU A 44 6.35 -3.79 10.49
N GLN A 45 6.20 -3.08 11.61
CA GLN A 45 4.92 -2.57 12.06
C GLN A 45 4.83 -1.11 11.64
N GLY A 46 3.84 -0.79 10.80
CA GLY A 46 3.53 0.57 10.38
C GLY A 46 2.04 0.83 10.47
N VAL A 47 1.66 2.11 10.35
CA VAL A 47 0.27 2.55 10.24
C VAL A 47 0.04 3.00 8.81
N VAL A 48 -1.09 2.62 8.23
CA VAL A 48 -1.53 3.12 6.92
C VAL A 48 -2.44 4.31 7.15
N GLU A 49 -2.08 5.45 6.57
CA GLU A 49 -2.90 6.66 6.59
C GLU A 49 -3.70 6.80 5.29
N PHE A 50 -4.90 7.38 5.37
CA PHE A 50 -5.74 7.68 4.22
C PHE A 50 -6.52 8.98 4.47
N GLU A 51 -6.84 9.69 3.39
CA GLU A 51 -7.66 10.89 3.45
C GLU A 51 -9.12 10.59 3.09
N GLU A 52 -10.03 10.79 4.04
CA GLU A 52 -11.45 10.65 3.81
C GLU A 52 -12.13 12.01 3.63
N ARG A 53 -13.09 12.08 2.71
CA ARG A 53 -13.92 13.25 2.48
C ARG A 53 -15.38 12.83 2.36
N THR A 54 -16.25 13.43 3.17
CA THR A 54 -17.70 13.27 3.06
C THR A 54 -18.24 14.31 2.09
N LEU A 55 -18.99 13.86 1.08
CA LEU A 55 -19.63 14.73 0.08
C LEU A 55 -21.13 14.76 0.30
N ALA A 56 -21.74 15.93 0.12
CA ALA A 56 -23.19 16.11 0.19
C ALA A 56 -23.61 17.23 -0.78
N PHE A 57 -24.88 17.25 -1.14
CA PHE A 57 -25.45 18.37 -1.88
C PHE A 57 -25.65 19.57 -0.96
N GLU A 58 -25.41 20.77 -1.47
CA GLU A 58 -25.60 22.03 -0.74
C GLU A 58 -27.08 22.36 -0.50
N VAL A 59 -27.95 21.87 -1.38
CA VAL A 59 -29.40 22.05 -1.32
C VAL A 59 -30.08 20.71 -1.08
N ALA A 60 -31.19 20.75 -0.34
CA ALA A 60 -32.01 19.58 -0.13
C ALA A 60 -32.80 19.25 -1.41
N GLY A 61 -32.98 17.96 -1.70
CA GLY A 61 -33.78 17.51 -2.84
C GLY A 61 -33.75 15.99 -3.00
N ARG A 62 -34.34 15.51 -4.09
CA ARG A 62 -34.37 14.09 -4.45
C ARG A 62 -33.18 13.75 -5.33
N ILE A 63 -32.47 12.66 -5.05
CA ILE A 63 -31.44 12.15 -5.94
C ILE A 63 -32.12 11.55 -7.18
N ALA A 64 -31.76 12.06 -8.36
CA ALA A 64 -32.21 11.55 -9.65
C ALA A 64 -31.37 10.33 -10.07
N GLU A 65 -30.05 10.39 -9.89
CA GLU A 65 -29.15 9.30 -10.25
C GLU A 65 -27.90 9.26 -9.36
N VAL A 66 -27.33 8.06 -9.22
CA VAL A 66 -25.98 7.82 -8.68
C VAL A 66 -25.19 7.08 -9.75
N ALA A 67 -24.09 7.68 -10.22
CA ALA A 67 -23.37 7.24 -11.41
C ALA A 67 -22.23 6.25 -11.13
N VAL A 68 -21.89 6.06 -9.85
CA VAL A 68 -20.77 5.23 -9.38
C VAL A 68 -21.23 4.15 -8.42
N ARG A 69 -20.40 3.13 -8.22
CA ARG A 69 -20.56 2.09 -7.20
C ARG A 69 -19.43 2.16 -6.19
N GLU A 70 -19.64 1.53 -5.05
CA GLU A 70 -18.62 1.37 -4.03
C GLU A 70 -17.39 0.64 -4.60
N GLY A 71 -16.20 1.18 -4.33
CA GLY A 71 -14.92 0.65 -4.83
C GLY A 71 -14.51 1.16 -6.21
N ASP A 72 -15.36 1.94 -6.90
CA ASP A 72 -14.97 2.56 -8.18
C ASP A 72 -13.91 3.65 -7.95
N ALA A 73 -12.92 3.72 -8.86
CA ALA A 73 -11.97 4.82 -8.89
C ALA A 73 -12.64 6.08 -9.48
N VAL A 74 -12.38 7.23 -8.87
CA VAL A 74 -12.99 8.52 -9.26
C VAL A 74 -11.94 9.59 -9.40
N GLU A 75 -12.19 10.55 -10.29
CA GLU A 75 -11.29 11.68 -10.55
C GLU A 75 -11.93 12.99 -10.10
N PRO A 76 -11.14 14.03 -9.78
CA PRO A 76 -11.67 15.36 -9.46
C PRO A 76 -12.59 15.91 -10.55
N GLY A 77 -13.76 16.41 -10.15
CA GLY A 77 -14.76 16.95 -11.07
C GLY A 77 -15.65 15.90 -11.74
N MET A 78 -15.43 14.60 -11.48
CA MET A 78 -16.33 13.55 -11.95
C MET A 78 -17.70 13.65 -11.25
N ALA A 79 -18.77 13.58 -12.04
CA ALA A 79 -20.13 13.56 -11.50
C ALA A 79 -20.40 12.20 -10.83
N LEU A 80 -20.62 12.22 -9.51
CA LEU A 80 -20.90 11.01 -8.72
C LEU A 80 -22.41 10.75 -8.58
N ALA A 81 -23.21 11.81 -8.48
CA ALA A 81 -24.66 11.77 -8.35
C ALA A 81 -25.29 13.06 -8.89
N ARG A 82 -26.56 13.00 -9.26
CA ARG A 82 -27.33 14.15 -9.76
C ARG A 82 -28.61 14.32 -8.95
N LEU A 83 -28.90 15.56 -8.57
CA LEU A 83 -30.17 15.94 -7.96
C LEU A 83 -31.24 16.07 -9.04
N ASP A 84 -32.49 15.77 -8.71
CA ASP A 84 -33.65 16.13 -9.53
C ASP A 84 -33.85 17.65 -9.46
N ASP A 85 -33.58 18.31 -10.58
CA ASP A 85 -33.60 19.76 -10.78
C ASP A 85 -34.80 20.21 -11.64
N ALA A 86 -35.84 19.37 -11.78
CA ALA A 86 -36.94 19.66 -12.69
C ALA A 86 -37.70 20.95 -12.33
N LEU A 87 -37.98 21.18 -11.04
CA LEU A 87 -38.70 22.36 -10.58
C LEU A 87 -37.83 23.62 -10.73
N GLU A 88 -36.57 23.53 -10.34
CA GLU A 88 -35.58 24.60 -10.40
C GLU A 88 -35.37 25.09 -11.83
N ARG A 89 -35.32 24.17 -12.80
CA ARG A 89 -35.27 24.52 -14.23
C ARG A 89 -36.52 25.26 -14.67
N LEU A 90 -37.71 24.77 -14.31
CA LEU A 90 -38.97 25.42 -14.70
C LEU A 90 -39.07 26.84 -14.14
N GLU A 91 -38.71 27.03 -12.87
CA GLU A 91 -38.69 28.36 -12.24
C GLU A 91 -37.68 29.29 -12.89
N ARG A 92 -36.47 28.81 -13.17
CA ARG A 92 -35.43 29.58 -13.84
C ARG A 92 -35.89 30.04 -15.23
N ASP A 93 -36.51 29.13 -15.99
CA ASP A 93 -36.92 29.39 -17.36
C ASP A 93 -38.11 30.38 -17.40
N ALA A 94 -39.05 30.31 -16.45
CA ALA A 94 -40.12 31.28 -16.30
C ALA A 94 -39.57 32.70 -16.01
N ARG A 95 -38.66 32.83 -15.04
CA ARG A 95 -38.02 34.13 -14.72
C ARG A 95 -37.23 34.68 -15.91
N ALA A 96 -36.57 33.82 -16.68
CA ALA A 96 -35.83 34.25 -17.87
C ALA A 96 -36.75 34.73 -19.00
N ALA A 97 -37.96 34.17 -19.13
CA ALA A 97 -38.96 34.62 -20.10
C ALA A 97 -39.53 35.99 -19.72
N GLU A 98 -39.88 36.20 -18.45
CA GLU A 98 -40.35 37.48 -17.92
C GLU A 98 -39.34 38.61 -18.15
N ALA A 99 -38.04 38.34 -17.96
CA ALA A 99 -36.99 39.34 -18.15
C ALA A 99 -36.76 39.75 -19.62
N ARG A 100 -37.30 39.01 -20.59
CA ARG A 100 -37.16 39.28 -22.03
C ARG A 100 -38.38 39.98 -22.64
N ALA A 101 -39.48 40.08 -21.88
CA ALA A 101 -40.71 40.76 -22.29
C ALA A 101 -40.61 42.27 -22.09
#